data_AF-A0A7J7YLA1-F1
#
_entry.id   AF-A0A7J7YLA1-F1
#
_cell.length_a   1.000
_cell.length_b   1.000
_cell.length_c   1.000
_cell.angle_alpha   90.00
_cell.angle_beta   90.00
_cell.angle_gamma   90.00
#
_symmetry.space_group_name_H-M   'P 1'
#
loop_
_entity.id
_entity.type
_entity.pdbx_description
1 polymer ?
#
loop_
_entity_poly.entity_id
_entity_poly.type
_entity_poly.pdbx_seq_one_letter_code
_entity_poly.pdbx_strand_id
1 'polypeptide(L)'
;MTEIQAMVEFSVELNKFYNVDLFQRGFYQIRASMKIPPRVPHRVEASLFHATGTSLAFPASVHDSLICSKTFQILYKNEEVALNDVMIFKVKMLLDEKKIEETLEEMGFLLSLDLHFTDGDYSPCIFGCTTPATNKLSSPCEDYLVK
;
A
#
# COMPACT_ATOMS: atom_id res chain seq x y z
N MET A 1 -14.07 10.85 -34.15
CA MET A 1 -13.27 9.97 -33.28
C MET A 1 -13.92 10.11 -31.92
N THR A 2 -14.62 9.09 -31.45
CA THR A 2 -15.36 9.14 -30.19
C THR A 2 -14.48 8.52 -29.14
N GLU A 3 -14.11 9.30 -28.12
CA GLU A 3 -13.39 8.78 -26.96
C GLU A 3 -14.39 8.32 -25.91
N ILE A 4 -14.19 7.12 -25.39
CA ILE A 4 -15.01 6.54 -24.32
C ILE A 4 -14.18 6.54 -23.05
N GLN A 5 -14.74 7.10 -21.98
CA GLN A 5 -14.15 6.98 -20.66
C GLN A 5 -14.59 5.66 -20.02
N ALA A 6 -13.61 4.78 -19.75
CA ALA A 6 -13.82 3.50 -19.11
C ALA A 6 -13.18 3.46 -17.71
N MET A 7 -13.68 2.58 -16.86
CA MET A 7 -13.15 2.36 -15.52
C MET A 7 -13.16 0.88 -15.17
N VAL A 8 -12.02 0.38 -14.68
CA VAL A 8 -11.89 -0.98 -14.14
C VAL A 8 -11.56 -0.86 -12.66
N GLU A 9 -12.27 -1.61 -11.83
CA GLU A 9 -12.07 -1.65 -10.38
C GLU A 9 -11.52 -3.02 -9.98
N PHE A 10 -10.43 -3.02 -9.22
CA PHE A 10 -9.86 -4.20 -8.58
C PHE A 10 -10.06 -4.07 -7.07
N SER A 11 -10.68 -5.08 -6.47
CA SER A 11 -10.81 -5.22 -5.02
C SER A 11 -9.94 -6.36 -4.53
N VAL A 12 -9.04 -6.07 -3.59
CA VAL A 12 -8.10 -7.04 -3.01
C VAL A 12 -8.39 -7.15 -1.52
N GLU A 13 -8.90 -8.30 -1.11
CA GLU A 13 -9.24 -8.58 0.29
C GLU A 13 -8.12 -9.39 0.97
N LEU A 14 -7.45 -8.75 1.92
CA LEU A 14 -6.46 -9.39 2.77
C LEU A 14 -7.15 -9.90 4.04
N ASN A 15 -7.51 -11.18 4.06
CA ASN A 15 -8.18 -11.78 5.22
C ASN A 15 -7.17 -12.07 6.35
N LYS A 16 -6.22 -12.99 6.10
CA LYS A 16 -5.25 -13.42 7.11
C LYS A 16 -3.85 -13.60 6.54
N PHE A 17 -2.86 -13.35 7.36
CA PHE A 17 -1.45 -13.62 7.09
C PHE A 17 -1.01 -14.85 7.88
N TYR A 18 -0.48 -15.86 7.19
CA TYR A 18 0.05 -17.08 7.79
C TYR A 18 1.58 -17.07 7.70
N ASN A 19 2.25 -16.99 8.85
CA ASN A 19 3.70 -17.06 8.90
C ASN A 19 4.18 -18.51 8.74
N VAL A 20 4.67 -18.88 7.56
CA VAL A 20 5.26 -20.21 7.32
C VAL A 20 6.68 -20.32 7.89
N ASP A 21 7.56 -19.37 7.55
CA ASP A 21 8.98 -19.41 7.92
C ASP A 21 9.67 -18.03 7.86
N LEU A 22 9.01 -16.97 8.31
CA LEU A 22 9.72 -15.71 8.51
C LEU A 22 10.76 -15.91 9.62
N PHE A 23 12.03 -15.73 9.26
CA PHE A 23 13.17 -15.89 10.17
C PHE A 23 13.38 -14.69 11.10
N GLN A 24 12.83 -13.53 10.73
CA GLN A 24 12.99 -12.28 11.47
C GLN A 24 11.72 -12.01 12.27
N ARG A 25 11.89 -11.66 13.55
CA ARG A 25 10.79 -11.20 14.41
C ARG A 25 10.71 -9.69 14.29
N GLY A 26 9.49 -9.17 14.29
CA GLY A 26 9.28 -7.72 14.24
C GLY A 26 7.98 -7.36 13.56
N PHE A 27 7.95 -6.16 13.00
CA PHE A 27 6.76 -5.59 12.39
C PHE A 27 6.79 -5.77 10.88
N TYR A 28 5.65 -6.15 10.35
CA TYR A 28 5.44 -6.41 8.94
C TYR A 28 4.27 -5.58 8.42
N GLN A 29 4.36 -5.25 7.14
CA GLN A 29 3.31 -4.52 6.42
C GLN A 29 3.24 -5.05 4.99
N ILE A 30 2.03 -5.34 4.52
CA ILE A 30 1.79 -5.67 3.12
C ILE A 30 1.57 -4.36 2.37
N ARG A 31 2.29 -4.17 1.28
CA ARG A 31 2.17 -3.00 0.39
C ARG A 31 1.66 -3.48 -0.96
N ALA A 32 0.57 -2.90 -1.42
CA ALA A 32 -0.04 -3.21 -2.70
C ALA A 32 0.02 -1.99 -3.62
N SER A 33 0.34 -2.23 -4.89
CA SER A 33 0.29 -1.20 -5.94
C SER A 33 -0.17 -1.79 -7.26
N MET A 34 -0.84 -0.96 -8.07
CA MET A 34 -1.23 -1.31 -9.43
C MET A 34 -0.29 -0.64 -10.43
N LYS A 35 0.41 -1.43 -11.24
CA LYS A 35 1.34 -0.98 -12.26
C LYS A 35 0.72 -1.20 -13.63
N ILE A 36 0.74 -0.16 -14.47
CA ILE A 36 0.16 -0.18 -15.80
C ILE A 36 1.14 0.53 -16.74
N PRO A 37 1.53 -0.10 -17.86
CA PRO A 37 2.33 0.54 -18.88
C PRO A 37 1.67 1.81 -19.44
N PRO A 38 2.42 2.90 -19.69
CA PRO A 38 1.87 4.18 -20.15
C PRO A 38 1.49 4.19 -21.65
N ARG A 39 0.97 3.07 -22.19
CA ARG A 39 0.58 2.93 -23.60
C ARG A 39 -0.73 3.64 -23.91
N VAL A 40 -1.64 3.64 -22.93
CA VAL A 40 -2.97 4.25 -23.02
C VAL A 40 -3.07 5.30 -21.91
N PRO A 41 -3.63 6.49 -22.18
CA PRO A 41 -3.87 7.49 -21.14
C PRO A 41 -4.76 6.91 -20.03
N HIS A 42 -4.20 6.84 -18.82
CA HIS A 42 -4.89 6.28 -17.66
C HIS A 42 -4.53 7.01 -16.37
N ARG A 43 -5.39 6.84 -15.36
CA ARG A 43 -5.19 7.29 -14.00
C ARG A 43 -5.58 6.17 -13.03
N VAL A 44 -4.66 5.84 -12.13
CA VAL A 44 -4.91 4.91 -11.02
C VAL A 44 -5.30 5.71 -9.78
N GLU A 45 -6.40 5.33 -9.15
CA GLU A 45 -6.84 5.83 -7.85
C GLU A 45 -6.85 4.66 -6.87
N ALA A 46 -6.25 4.85 -5.71
CA ALA A 46 -6.20 3.86 -4.64
C ALA A 46 -7.08 4.31 -3.46
N SER A 47 -7.76 3.36 -2.82
CA SER A 47 -8.59 3.63 -1.64
C SER A 47 -8.75 2.39 -0.77
N LEU A 48 -8.94 2.58 0.53
CA LEU A 48 -9.26 1.49 1.47
C LEU A 48 -10.77 1.43 1.70
N PHE A 49 -11.32 0.22 1.68
CA PHE A 49 -12.72 -0.04 1.99
C PHE A 49 -12.83 -0.50 3.45
N HIS A 50 -13.56 0.29 4.25
CA HIS A 50 -13.84 0.02 5.67
C HIS A 50 -12.61 -0.37 6.50
N ALA A 51 -11.82 0.63 6.93
CA ALA A 51 -10.78 0.45 7.95
C ALA A 51 -11.41 0.12 9.31
N THR A 52 -11.98 -1.07 9.47
CA THR A 52 -12.53 -1.58 10.74
C THR A 52 -11.37 -1.94 11.67
N GLY A 53 -10.82 -0.92 12.32
CA GLY A 53 -9.67 -1.07 13.20
C GLY A 53 -9.07 0.24 13.67
N THR A 54 -9.89 1.23 14.05
CA THR A 54 -9.46 2.53 14.60
C THR A 54 -8.68 2.46 15.93
N SER A 55 -8.37 1.26 16.42
CA SER A 55 -7.68 1.00 17.70
C SER A 55 -6.34 0.28 17.52
N LEU A 56 -5.67 0.46 16.38
CA LEU A 56 -4.32 -0.04 16.16
C LEU A 56 -3.35 1.14 16.09
N ALA A 57 -2.14 0.97 16.64
CA ALA A 57 -1.11 2.02 16.63
C ALA A 57 -0.74 2.48 15.21
N PHE A 58 -0.89 1.59 14.22
CA PHE A 58 -0.57 1.85 12.82
C PHE A 58 -1.65 1.21 11.90
N PRO A 59 -2.72 1.94 11.56
CA PRO A 59 -3.79 1.44 10.70
C PRO A 59 -3.34 1.34 9.23
N ALA A 60 -4.16 0.69 8.40
CA ALA A 60 -3.97 0.71 6.96
C ALA A 60 -4.00 2.15 6.41
N SER A 61 -3.16 2.45 5.42
CA SER A 61 -3.03 3.78 4.84
C SER A 61 -2.95 3.74 3.32
N VAL A 62 -3.26 4.86 2.68
CA VAL A 62 -3.13 5.04 1.23
C VAL A 62 -2.20 6.21 0.96
N HIS A 63 -1.24 6.01 0.07
CA HIS A 63 -0.30 7.03 -0.39
C HIS A 63 -0.29 7.01 -1.93
N ASP A 64 -0.96 7.98 -2.55
CA ASP A 64 -1.17 8.07 -4.00
C ASP A 64 -1.81 6.81 -4.61
N SER A 65 -0.98 5.91 -5.16
CA SER A 65 -1.37 4.64 -5.78
C SER A 65 -0.86 3.41 -5.02
N LEU A 66 -0.23 3.63 -3.86
CA LEU A 66 0.25 2.60 -2.95
C LEU A 66 -0.73 2.46 -1.79
N ILE A 67 -1.19 1.24 -1.54
CA ILE A 67 -2.00 0.91 -0.37
C ILE A 67 -1.16 0.09 0.58
N CYS A 68 -1.07 0.53 1.83
CA CYS A 68 -0.39 -0.17 2.90
C CYS A 68 -1.43 -0.82 3.81
N SER A 69 -1.28 -2.10 4.11
CA SER A 69 -2.06 -2.76 5.16
C SER A 69 -1.76 -2.13 6.51
N LYS A 70 -2.57 -2.46 7.51
CA LYS A 70 -2.17 -2.23 8.89
C LYS A 70 -0.85 -2.92 9.18
N THR A 71 -0.06 -2.34 10.08
CA THR A 71 1.17 -2.99 10.54
C THR A 71 0.81 -4.11 11.51
N PHE A 72 1.42 -5.27 11.33
CA PHE A 72 1.22 -6.43 12.20
C PHE A 72 2.56 -6.97 12.71
N GLN A 73 2.55 -7.52 13.92
CA GLN A 73 3.74 -8.10 14.53
C GLN A 73 3.77 -9.61 14.29
N ILE A 74 4.96 -10.15 14.02
CA ILE A 74 5.22 -11.59 13.94
C ILE A 74 6.31 -11.92 14.95
N LEU A 75 6.00 -12.84 15.87
CA LEU A 75 6.92 -13.27 16.92
C LEU A 75 7.33 -14.73 16.77
N TYR A 76 6.42 -15.58 16.28
CA TYR A 76 6.65 -17.03 16.22
C TYR A 76 6.35 -17.60 14.83
N LYS A 77 6.96 -18.76 14.55
CA LYS A 77 6.63 -19.55 13.35
C LYS A 77 5.21 -20.09 13.45
N ASN A 78 4.53 -20.25 12.32
CA ASN A 78 3.14 -20.71 12.23
C ASN A 78 2.12 -19.81 12.93
N GLU A 79 2.47 -18.53 13.12
CA GLU A 79 1.55 -17.52 13.64
C GLU A 79 0.57 -17.07 12.54
N GLU A 80 -0.67 -16.84 12.93
CA GLU A 80 -1.74 -16.36 12.07
C GLU A 80 -2.20 -14.98 12.55
N VAL A 81 -2.20 -14.00 11.65
CA VAL A 81 -2.66 -12.65 11.96
C VAL A 81 -3.82 -12.27 11.05
N ALA A 82 -4.96 -11.88 11.65
CA ALA A 82 -6.09 -11.35 10.90
C ALA A 82 -5.78 -9.93 10.41
N LEU A 83 -5.84 -9.70 9.10
CA LEU A 83 -5.63 -8.41 8.45
C LEU A 83 -6.96 -7.68 8.25
N ASN A 84 -7.93 -8.33 7.61
CA ASN A 84 -9.25 -7.78 7.30
C ASN A 84 -9.20 -6.41 6.59
N ASP A 85 -8.19 -6.19 5.74
CA ASP A 85 -8.03 -4.97 4.96
C ASP A 85 -8.56 -5.21 3.54
N VAL A 86 -9.39 -4.30 3.04
CA VAL A 86 -9.89 -4.34 1.65
C VAL A 86 -9.29 -3.16 0.88
N MET A 87 -8.43 -3.48 -0.09
CA MET A 87 -7.70 -2.52 -0.91
C MET A 87 -8.37 -2.38 -2.27
N ILE A 88 -8.73 -1.17 -2.66
CA ILE A 88 -9.44 -0.89 -3.90
C ILE A 88 -8.54 -0.08 -4.83
N PHE A 89 -8.34 -0.58 -6.05
CA PHE A 89 -7.67 0.14 -7.14
C PHE A 89 -8.65 0.42 -8.27
N LYS A 90 -8.88 1.70 -8.56
CA LYS A 90 -9.70 2.18 -9.68
C LYS A 90 -8.82 2.69 -10.79
N VAL A 91 -8.89 2.06 -11.95
CA VAL A 91 -8.17 2.49 -13.14
C VAL A 91 -9.15 3.17 -14.08
N LYS A 92 -9.01 4.48 -14.26
CA LYS A 92 -9.77 5.27 -15.23
C LYS A 92 -8.93 5.42 -16.49
N MET A 93 -9.53 5.21 -17.66
CA MET A 93 -8.82 5.23 -18.94
C MET A 93 -9.69 5.80 -20.06
N LEU A 94 -9.05 6.31 -21.10
CA LEU A 94 -9.71 6.77 -22.32
C LEU A 94 -9.45 5.76 -23.44
N LEU A 95 -10.52 5.23 -24.03
CA LEU A 95 -10.48 4.20 -25.06
C LEU A 95 -11.10 4.71 -26.36
N ASP A 96 -10.63 4.19 -27.50
CA ASP A 96 -11.29 4.39 -28.79
C ASP A 96 -12.48 3.43 -28.90
N GLU A 97 -13.67 3.96 -29.24
CA GLU A 97 -14.90 3.21 -29.46
C GLU A 97 -14.72 1.98 -30.36
N LYS A 98 -13.82 2.04 -31.34
CA LYS A 98 -13.62 0.95 -32.32
C LYS A 98 -12.63 -0.12 -31.88
N LYS A 99 -11.84 0.14 -30.83
CA LYS A 99 -10.70 -0.69 -30.43
C LYS A 99 -10.69 -1.00 -28.93
N ILE A 100 -11.86 -0.99 -28.30
CA ILE A 100 -12.00 -1.17 -26.85
C ILE A 100 -11.34 -2.47 -26.39
N GLU A 101 -11.63 -3.59 -27.06
CA GLU A 101 -11.12 -4.91 -26.70
C GLU A 101 -9.60 -5.00 -26.85
N GLU A 102 -9.06 -4.60 -28.00
CA GLU A 102 -7.61 -4.58 -28.29
C GLU A 102 -6.87 -3.69 -27.27
N THR A 103 -7.39 -2.49 -27.02
CA THR A 103 -6.76 -1.52 -26.11
C THR A 103 -6.78 -2.02 -24.67
N LEU A 104 -7.86 -2.68 -24.24
CA LEU A 104 -7.98 -3.22 -22.89
C LEU A 104 -7.02 -4.41 -22.67
N GLU A 105 -6.80 -5.24 -23.68
CA GLU A 105 -5.83 -6.33 -23.62
C GLU A 105 -4.39 -5.81 -23.55
N GLU A 106 -4.08 -4.73 -24.28
CA GLU A 106 -2.77 -4.06 -24.27
C GLU A 106 -2.43 -3.35 -22.94
N MET A 107 -3.43 -3.07 -22.09
CA MET A 107 -3.26 -2.37 -20.81
C MET A 107 -2.36 -3.13 -19.85
N GLY A 108 -2.34 -4.47 -19.86
CA GLY A 108 -1.40 -5.26 -19.06
C GLY A 108 -1.37 -4.91 -17.56
N PHE A 109 -2.55 -4.88 -16.92
CA PHE A 109 -2.69 -4.60 -15.49
C PHE A 109 -1.81 -5.53 -14.64
N LEU A 110 -0.95 -4.96 -13.80
CA LEU A 110 -0.07 -5.72 -12.91
C LEU A 110 -0.28 -5.29 -11.46
N LEU A 111 -0.89 -6.17 -10.67
CA LEU A 111 -0.98 -6.01 -9.23
C LEU A 111 0.31 -6.52 -8.56
N SER A 112 0.98 -5.64 -7.80
CA SER A 112 2.19 -5.94 -7.02
C SER A 112 1.82 -5.99 -5.54
N LEU A 113 2.22 -7.07 -4.85
CA LEU A 113 2.07 -7.24 -3.40
C LEU A 113 3.44 -7.53 -2.80
N ASP A 114 3.90 -6.62 -1.95
CA ASP A 114 5.23 -6.67 -1.34
C ASP A 114 5.10 -6.78 0.19
N LEU A 115 5.90 -7.65 0.81
CA LEU A 115 5.98 -7.77 2.26
C LEU A 115 7.16 -6.97 2.78
N HIS A 116 6.88 -5.91 3.54
CA HIS A 116 7.88 -5.03 4.13
C HIS A 116 8.12 -5.37 5.60
N PHE A 117 9.39 -5.37 6.04
CA PHE A 117 9.81 -5.63 7.43
C PHE A 117 10.39 -4.38 8.09
N THR A 118 10.17 -4.21 9.40
CA THR A 118 10.80 -3.16 10.24
C THR A 118 10.95 -3.65 11.69
N ASP A 119 12.06 -3.28 12.34
CA ASP A 119 12.48 -3.78 13.67
C ASP A 119 11.69 -3.14 14.84
N GLY A 120 11.28 -1.87 14.72
CA GLY A 120 10.52 -1.19 15.79
C GLY A 120 10.69 0.32 15.85
N ASP A 121 11.72 0.86 15.19
CA ASP A 121 11.92 2.30 15.02
C ASP A 121 11.06 2.84 13.87
N TYR A 122 9.74 2.71 13.98
CA TYR A 122 8.82 3.28 13.01
C TYR A 122 8.61 4.78 13.27
N SER A 123 9.57 5.61 12.89
CA SER A 123 9.29 7.02 12.62
C SER A 123 8.42 7.10 11.35
N PRO A 124 7.30 7.84 11.35
CA PRO A 124 6.32 7.88 10.24
C PRO A 124 6.85 8.52 8.93
N CYS A 125 8.17 8.63 8.78
CA CYS A 125 8.83 9.39 7.74
C CYS A 125 9.81 8.51 6.95
N ILE A 126 9.36 7.53 6.15
CA ILE A 126 10.12 7.11 4.96
C ILE A 126 9.14 6.79 3.82
N PHE A 127 8.42 7.81 3.36
CA PHE A 127 8.17 8.00 1.93
C PHE A 127 8.46 9.47 1.65
N GLY A 128 9.70 9.75 1.23
CA GLY A 128 10.14 11.10 0.85
C GLY A 128 11.09 11.82 1.81
N CYS A 129 12.29 11.26 2.01
CA CYS A 129 13.45 12.10 2.36
C CYS A 129 14.69 11.58 1.65
N THR A 130 14.84 11.95 0.37
CA THR A 130 16.17 12.07 -0.22
C THR A 130 16.72 13.42 0.20
N THR A 131 17.46 13.46 1.32
CA THR A 131 18.43 14.52 1.57
C THR A 131 19.80 13.88 1.78
N PRO A 132 20.87 14.44 1.17
CA PRO A 132 22.20 13.90 1.32
C PRO A 132 22.68 14.13 2.76
N ALA A 133 23.38 13.13 3.29
CA ALA A 133 24.00 13.14 4.59
C ALA A 133 24.66 14.49 4.90
N THR A 134 24.29 15.12 6.03
CA THR A 134 25.22 15.96 6.81
C THR A 134 24.77 16.07 8.27
N ASN A 135 25.71 15.69 9.13
CA ASN A 135 25.99 16.19 10.47
C ASN A 135 25.12 15.82 11.68
N LYS A 136 25.81 15.16 12.61
CA LYS A 136 25.55 15.00 14.05
C LYS A 136 24.98 16.27 14.71
N LEU A 137 24.02 16.12 15.63
CA LEU A 137 24.19 16.43 17.06
C LEU A 137 22.98 16.01 17.92
N SER A 138 23.28 15.34 19.04
CA SER A 138 22.62 15.41 20.37
C SER A 138 21.09 15.39 20.52
N SER A 139 20.60 14.29 21.11
CA SER A 139 19.56 14.27 22.15
C SER A 139 20.00 15.12 23.38
N PRO A 140 19.11 15.59 24.29
CA PRO A 140 17.95 14.85 24.80
C PRO A 140 16.63 15.61 24.95
N CYS A 141 15.56 14.81 25.05
CA CYS A 141 14.23 15.16 25.51
C CYS A 141 14.27 15.74 26.93
N GLU A 142 13.68 16.91 27.13
CA GLU A 142 13.12 17.33 28.41
C GLU A 142 11.74 17.97 28.17
N ASP A 143 10.78 17.45 28.92
CA ASP A 143 9.62 18.11 29.51
C ASP A 143 8.67 18.91 28.61
N TYR A 144 7.43 18.45 28.52
CA TYR A 144 6.30 19.24 29.03
C TYR A 144 5.16 18.32 29.47
N LEU A 145 5.14 18.06 30.78
CA LEU A 145 4.01 17.55 31.54
C LEU A 145 3.14 18.76 31.97
N VAL A 146 1.85 18.68 31.69
CA VAL A 146 0.71 19.22 32.48
C VAL A 146 0.82 20.66 33.02
N LYS A 147 0.04 21.58 32.43
CA LYS A 147 -1.09 22.27 33.08
C LYS A 147 -1.95 23.03 32.06
#